data_AF-A0A2V8FHB9-F1
#
_entry.id   AF-A0A2V8FHB9-F1
#
_cell.length_a   1.000
_cell.length_b   1.000
_cell.length_c   1.000
_cell.angle_alpha   90.00
_cell.angle_beta   90.00
_cell.angle_gamma   90.00
#
_symmetry.space_group_name_H-M   'P 1'
#
loop_
_entity.id
_entity.type
_entity.pdbx_description
1 polymer ?
#
loop_
_entity_poly.entity_id
_entity_poly.type
_entity_poly.pdbx_seq_one_letter_code
_entity_poly.pdbx_strand_id
1 'polypeptide(L)'
;MDTARAAALRLGPSLPMLYLMVTKYNWRSAMAVVTVSQKGWVVIPVELRNKYHWNTGDRVNVVDYGGVVSLVPVLQNPEDEGLGALSMRGRSLLKGLKRTRKQERRREKTGA
;
A
#
# COMPACT_ATOMS: atom_id res chain seq x y z
N MET A 1 43.83 -2.25 30.25
CA MET A 1 43.89 -3.57 30.91
C MET A 1 42.58 -3.66 31.69
N ASP A 2 41.50 -4.31 31.27
CA ASP A 2 41.23 -5.35 30.27
C ASP A 2 40.00 -4.91 29.43
N THR A 3 39.79 -5.14 28.13
CA THR A 3 40.24 -6.12 27.12
C THR A 3 40.14 -7.58 27.49
N ALA A 4 38.91 -8.11 27.61
CA ALA A 4 38.58 -9.44 27.06
C ALA A 4 37.06 -9.70 27.06
N ARG A 5 36.58 -10.26 25.93
CA ARG A 5 35.23 -10.76 25.59
C ARG A 5 34.23 -9.69 25.16
N ALA A 6 34.15 -9.24 23.90
CA ALA A 6 34.32 -9.95 22.62
C ALA A 6 33.58 -11.31 22.57
N ALA A 7 32.30 -11.28 22.17
CA ALA A 7 31.69 -12.16 21.17
C ALA A 7 30.16 -12.29 21.37
N ALA A 8 29.39 -11.49 20.65
CA ALA A 8 28.07 -11.90 20.14
C ALA A 8 27.65 -10.97 19.00
N LEU A 9 28.36 -11.07 17.86
CA LEU A 9 27.71 -10.81 16.58
C LEU A 9 26.49 -11.73 16.48
N ARG A 10 25.29 -11.18 16.40
CA ARG A 10 24.21 -11.74 15.59
C ARG A 10 23.18 -10.67 15.25
N LEU A 11 23.29 -10.21 14.00
CA LEU A 11 22.16 -9.90 13.10
C LEU A 11 21.23 -8.76 13.57
N GLY A 12 21.45 -7.57 13.02
CA GLY A 12 20.58 -6.41 13.24
C GLY A 12 19.18 -6.58 12.63
N PRO A 13 18.16 -5.87 13.14
CA PRO A 13 16.90 -5.75 12.44
C PRO A 13 16.95 -4.56 11.48
N SER A 14 17.12 -4.90 10.20
CA SER A 14 16.83 -4.04 9.05
C SER A 14 15.31 -3.77 8.96
N LEU A 15 14.79 -2.79 9.70
CA LEU A 15 13.39 -2.35 9.59
C LEU A 15 13.19 -0.81 9.70
N PRO A 16 13.94 0.07 9.00
CA PRO A 16 13.58 1.49 8.93
C PRO A 16 12.51 1.83 7.87
N MET A 17 12.16 0.89 6.98
CA MET A 17 11.28 1.19 5.83
C MET A 17 9.78 1.23 6.17
N LEU A 18 9.33 0.51 7.19
CA LEU A 18 7.90 0.47 7.54
C LEU A 18 7.44 1.71 8.32
N TYR A 19 8.37 2.42 8.97
CA TYR A 19 8.04 3.58 9.81
C TYR A 19 7.89 4.88 9.00
N LEU A 20 8.45 4.95 7.79
CA LEU A 20 8.48 6.19 7.01
C LEU A 20 7.16 6.55 6.30
N MET A 21 6.14 5.68 6.32
CA MET A 21 4.82 6.00 5.75
C MET A 21 3.84 6.64 6.74
N VAL A 22 4.13 6.68 8.04
CA VAL A 22 3.24 7.29 9.05
C VAL A 22 3.30 8.83 9.02
N THR A 23 4.42 9.42 8.59
CA THR A 23 4.67 10.87 8.75
C THR A 23 4.04 11.76 7.66
N LYS A 24 3.42 11.21 6.62
CA LYS A 24 2.66 11.98 5.60
C LYS A 24 1.14 11.96 5.78
N TYR A 25 0.61 11.17 6.72
CA TYR A 25 -0.82 10.92 6.88
C TYR A 25 -1.45 11.55 8.12
N ASN A 26 -1.01 12.75 8.49
CA ASN A 26 -1.74 13.55 9.46
C ASN A 26 -1.62 15.01 9.06
N TRP A 27 -2.74 15.71 8.81
CA TRP A 27 -2.76 17.11 9.24
C TRP A 27 -4.10 17.79 9.55
N ARG A 28 -5.25 17.11 9.67
CA ARG A 28 -6.35 17.62 10.52
C ARG A 28 -7.39 16.53 10.83
N SER A 29 -7.29 15.96 12.04
CA SER A 29 -8.27 15.06 12.69
C SER A 29 -8.52 13.70 12.02
N ALA A 30 -7.92 12.62 12.53
CA ALA A 30 -8.34 11.25 12.18
C ALA A 30 -8.05 10.22 13.28
N MET A 31 -8.00 10.64 14.55
CA MET A 31 -8.03 9.68 15.66
C MET A 31 -9.41 9.76 16.30
N ALA A 32 -10.28 8.84 15.90
CA ALA A 32 -11.60 8.68 16.47
C ALA A 32 -11.63 7.34 17.21
N VAL A 33 -11.93 7.37 18.51
CA VAL A 33 -12.22 6.17 19.28
C VAL A 33 -13.69 5.84 19.06
N VAL A 34 -13.96 4.63 18.60
CA VAL A 34 -15.32 4.15 18.31
C VAL A 34 -15.57 2.88 19.09
N THR A 35 -16.77 2.78 19.68
CA THR A 35 -17.16 1.60 20.44
C THR A 35 -17.73 0.54 19.51
N VAL A 36 -17.26 -0.70 19.68
CA VAL A 36 -17.82 -1.86 18.98
C VAL A 36 -19.20 -2.15 19.54
N SER A 37 -20.21 -2.24 18.67
CA SER A 37 -21.57 -2.59 19.09
C SER A 37 -21.63 -4.03 19.62
N GLN A 38 -22.71 -4.39 20.32
CA GLN A 38 -22.93 -5.77 20.77
C GLN A 38 -22.91 -6.80 19.62
N LYS A 39 -23.24 -6.37 18.39
CA LYS A 39 -23.23 -7.21 17.19
C LYS A 39 -21.88 -7.21 16.45
N GLY A 40 -20.86 -6.54 17.01
CA GLY A 40 -19.54 -6.42 16.38
C GLY A 40 -19.43 -5.32 15.32
N TRP A 41 -20.38 -4.39 15.25
CA TRP A 41 -20.32 -3.30 14.27
C TRP A 41 -19.45 -2.15 14.76
N VAL A 42 -18.67 -1.60 13.86
CA VAL A 42 -17.89 -0.38 14.08
C VAL A 42 -18.41 0.70 13.13
N VAL A 43 -18.78 1.85 13.70
CA VAL A 43 -19.21 3.01 12.90
C VAL A 43 -17.98 3.69 12.33
N ILE A 44 -17.96 3.88 11.01
CA ILE A 44 -16.87 4.60 10.34
C ILE A 44 -17.16 6.12 10.41
N PRO A 45 -16.29 6.91 11.07
CA PRO A 45 -16.44 8.36 11.15
C PRO A 45 -16.61 9.04 9.79
N VAL A 46 -17.36 10.14 9.75
CA VAL A 46 -17.71 10.84 8.51
C VAL A 46 -16.48 11.36 7.77
N GLU A 47 -15.43 11.75 8.50
CA GLU A 47 -14.18 12.25 7.94
C GLU A 47 -13.46 11.16 7.14
N LEU A 48 -13.46 9.92 7.66
CA LEU A 48 -12.88 8.78 6.96
C LEU A 48 -13.73 8.37 5.76
N ARG A 49 -15.07 8.34 5.91
CA ARG A 49 -15.98 8.05 4.78
C ARG A 49 -15.77 9.03 3.64
N ASN A 50 -15.67 10.33 3.93
CA ASN A 50 -15.45 11.36 2.91
C ASN A 50 -14.06 11.25 2.26
N LYS A 51 -13.02 10.98 3.06
CA LYS A 51 -11.64 10.86 2.57
C LYS A 51 -11.47 9.68 1.61
N TYR A 52 -12.14 8.56 1.89
CA TYR A 52 -12.05 7.34 1.08
C TYR A 52 -13.24 7.16 0.14
N HIS A 53 -14.12 8.18 0.02
CA HIS A 53 -15.32 8.18 -0.81
C HIS A 53 -16.23 6.96 -0.59
N TRP A 54 -16.36 6.52 0.66
CA TRP A 54 -17.25 5.41 1.03
C TRP A 54 -18.69 5.89 1.18
N ASN A 55 -19.57 5.29 0.40
CA ASN A 55 -21.00 5.51 0.38
C ASN A 55 -21.76 4.35 1.03
N THR A 56 -23.02 4.59 1.37
CA THR A 56 -23.91 3.54 1.87
C THR A 56 -24.06 2.45 0.82
N GLY A 57 -23.84 1.20 1.22
CA GLY A 57 -23.92 0.03 0.34
C GLY A 57 -22.59 -0.37 -0.32
N ASP A 58 -21.53 0.43 -0.16
CA ASP A 58 -20.21 0.06 -0.65
C ASP A 58 -19.71 -1.22 0.04
N ARG A 59 -19.11 -2.09 -0.77
CA ARG A 59 -18.55 -3.36 -0.29
C ARG A 59 -17.09 -3.19 0.08
N VAL A 60 -16.70 -3.75 1.21
CA VAL A 60 -15.31 -3.76 1.69
C VAL A 60 -14.90 -5.18 2.04
N ASN A 61 -13.66 -5.52 1.71
CA ASN A 61 -12.98 -6.69 2.23
C ASN A 61 -12.46 -6.38 3.63
N VAL A 62 -12.64 -7.34 4.54
CA VAL A 62 -12.09 -7.30 5.90
C VAL A 62 -10.90 -8.24 5.95
N VAL A 63 -9.70 -7.70 6.15
CA VAL A 63 -8.45 -8.47 6.12
C VAL A 63 -7.71 -8.29 7.44
N ASP A 64 -7.26 -9.39 8.05
CA ASP A 64 -6.40 -9.37 9.23
C ASP A 64 -4.94 -9.35 8.81
N TYR A 65 -4.26 -8.24 9.10
CA TYR A 65 -2.82 -8.11 8.97
C TYR A 65 -2.18 -8.04 10.36
N GLY A 66 -1.94 -9.20 10.96
CA GLY A 66 -1.05 -9.35 12.12
C GLY A 66 -1.44 -8.49 13.32
N GLY A 67 -2.74 -8.44 13.65
CA GLY A 67 -3.26 -7.66 14.77
C GLY A 67 -3.89 -6.32 14.38
N VAL A 68 -3.99 -6.04 13.08
CA VAL A 68 -4.75 -4.90 12.54
C VAL A 68 -5.78 -5.39 11.55
N VAL A 69 -7.06 -5.10 11.82
CA VAL A 69 -8.15 -5.32 10.87
C VAL A 69 -8.18 -4.16 9.88
N SER A 70 -7.94 -4.48 8.61
CA SER A 70 -7.96 -3.52 7.50
C SER A 70 -9.24 -3.67 6.69
N LEU A 71 -9.87 -2.54 6.37
CA LEU A 71 -11.02 -2.46 5.47
C LEU A 71 -10.54 -1.97 4.11
N VAL A 72 -10.71 -2.79 3.07
CA VAL A 72 -10.25 -2.49 1.71
C VAL A 72 -11.46 -2.45 0.77
N PRO A 73 -11.71 -1.34 0.05
CA PRO A 73 -12.85 -1.26 -0.86
C PRO A 73 -12.76 -2.32 -1.96
N VAL A 74 -13.90 -2.90 -2.30
CA VAL A 74 -14.03 -3.83 -3.43
C VAL A 74 -14.38 -3.01 -4.67
N LEU A 75 -13.50 -3.02 -5.66
CA LEU A 75 -13.78 -2.41 -6.97
C LEU A 75 -14.98 -3.14 -7.59
N GLN A 76 -15.98 -2.39 -8.04
CA GLN A 76 -17.17 -2.98 -8.69
C GLN A 76 -16.83 -3.42 -10.10
N ASN A 77 -16.08 -2.58 -10.81
CA ASN A 77 -15.55 -2.87 -12.13
C ASN A 77 -14.03 -2.59 -12.14
N PRO A 78 -13.18 -3.60 -11.90
CA PRO A 78 -11.75 -3.41 -11.77
C PRO A 78 -11.06 -2.94 -13.06
N GLU A 79 -11.59 -3.31 -14.23
CA GLU A 79 -11.05 -2.84 -15.52
C GLU A 79 -11.32 -1.35 -15.76
N ASP A 80 -12.52 -0.87 -15.42
CA ASP A 80 -12.89 0.54 -15.58
C ASP A 80 -12.24 1.41 -14.48
N GLU A 81 -12.27 0.96 -13.23
CA GLU A 81 -11.73 1.69 -12.07
C GLU A 81 -10.20 1.68 -12.03
N GLY A 82 -9.56 0.65 -12.59
CA GLY A 82 -8.10 0.55 -12.72
C GLY A 82 -7.53 1.32 -13.92
N LEU A 83 -8.39 1.81 -14.83
CA LEU A 83 -7.95 2.48 -16.04
C LEU A 83 -7.21 3.77 -15.71
N GLY A 84 -5.91 3.80 -16.01
CA GLY A 84 -5.07 4.97 -15.73
C GLY A 84 -4.50 5.03 -14.31
N ALA A 85 -4.77 4.06 -13.44
CA ALA A 85 -4.18 3.98 -12.09
C ALA A 85 -2.64 3.96 -12.12
N LEU A 86 -2.07 3.40 -13.19
CA LEU A 86 -0.63 3.33 -13.44
C LEU A 86 -0.09 4.51 -14.29
N SER A 87 -0.93 5.50 -14.59
CA SER A 87 -0.52 6.66 -15.37
C SER A 87 0.14 7.71 -14.47
N MET A 88 1.47 7.79 -14.53
CA MET A 88 2.21 8.90 -13.93
C MET A 88 2.33 10.05 -14.93
N ARG A 89 2.07 11.29 -14.50
CA ARG A 89 2.21 12.48 -15.35
C ARG A 89 3.61 12.51 -15.97
N GLY A 90 3.68 12.53 -17.30
CA GLY A 90 4.94 12.53 -18.06
C GLY A 90 5.64 11.17 -18.21
N ARG A 91 5.17 10.10 -17.56
CA ARG A 91 5.78 8.74 -17.64
C ARG A 91 4.71 7.69 -17.96
N SER A 92 4.59 7.37 -19.24
CA SER A 92 3.77 6.23 -19.68
C SER A 92 4.55 4.92 -19.48
N LEU A 93 4.12 4.12 -18.50
CA LEU A 93 4.68 2.78 -18.27
C LEU A 93 4.50 1.88 -19.50
N LEU A 94 3.37 2.01 -20.20
CA LEU A 94 3.13 1.31 -21.46
C LEU A 94 4.19 1.67 -22.53
N LYS A 95 4.57 2.95 -22.62
CA LYS A 95 5.64 3.39 -23.53
C LYS A 95 7.01 2.84 -23.12
N GLY A 96 7.28 2.76 -21.82
CA GLY A 96 8.46 2.09 -21.27
C GLY A 96 8.52 0.63 -21.68
N LEU A 97 7.46 -0.14 -21.41
CA LEU A 97 7.35 -1.56 -21.76
C LEU A 97 7.54 -1.82 -23.26
N LYS A 98 6.90 -1.01 -24.12
CA LYS A 98 7.05 -1.12 -25.58
C LYS A 98 8.48 -0.87 -26.04
N ARG A 99 9.20 0.07 -25.40
CA ARG A 99 10.62 0.34 -25.70
C ARG A 99 11.49 -0.85 -25.35
N THR A 100 11.32 -1.43 -24.15
CA THR A 100 12.07 -2.62 -23.70
C THR A 100 11.88 -3.80 -24.65
N ARG A 101 10.62 -4.15 -24.97
CA ARG A 101 10.32 -5.24 -25.92
C ARG A 101 10.93 -5.03 -27.31
N LYS A 102 10.99 -3.78 -27.79
CA LYS A 102 11.62 -3.46 -29.08
C LYS A 102 13.14 -3.64 -29.02
N GLN A 103 13.77 -3.34 -27.89
CA GLN A 103 15.20 -3.54 -27.69
C GLN A 103 15.54 -5.03 -27.59
N GLU A 104 14.75 -5.82 -26.87
CA GLU A 104 14.90 -7.27 -26.77
C GLU A 104 14.82 -7.93 -28.16
N ARG A 105 13.77 -7.63 -28.94
CA ARG A 105 13.63 -8.15 -30.32
C ARG A 105 14.78 -7.77 -31.25
N ARG A 106 15.43 -6.61 -31.02
CA ARG A 106 16.61 -6.21 -31.79
C ARG A 106 17.83 -7.03 -31.41
N ARG A 107 18.03 -7.29 -30.12
CA ARG A 107 19.13 -8.13 -29.61
C ARG A 107 19.01 -9.57 -30.11
N GLU A 108 17.81 -10.14 -30.10
CA GLU A 108 17.53 -11.48 -30.65
C GLU A 108 17.87 -11.59 -32.14
N LYS A 109 17.65 -10.53 -32.93
CA LYS A 109 17.94 -10.51 -34.37
C LYS A 109 19.39 -10.22 -34.74
N THR A 110 20.19 -9.73 -33.80
CA THR A 110 21.61 -9.38 -34.03
C THR A 110 22.55 -10.40 -33.36
N GLY A 111 22.04 -11.21 -32.42
CA GLY A 111 22.73 -12.35 -31.82
C GLY A 111 22.40 -13.71 -32.44
N ALA A 112 21.67 -13.74 -33.55
CA ALA A 112 21.40 -14.90 -34.41
C ALA A 112 21.97 -14.62 -35.80
#